data_AF-A0A128A3S3-F1
#
_entry.id   AF-A0A128A3S3-F1
#
_cell.length_a   1.000
_cell.length_b   1.000
_cell.length_c   1.000
_cell.angle_alpha   90.00
_cell.angle_beta   90.00
_cell.angle_gamma   90.00
#
_symmetry.space_group_name_H-M   'P 1'
#
loop_
_entity.id
_entity.type
_entity.pdbx_description
1 polymer ?
#
loop_
_entity_poly.entity_id
_entity_poly.type
_entity_poly.pdbx_seq_one_letter_code
_entity_poly.pdbx_strand_id
1 'polypeptide(L)'
;MSKDRLEKQESTLIEKVLFKIAKQWIAGDTMEDALKSARQANGNGMSAILNKLGEHMASKQKVNQTVSDYLTLVSSLRRSKIIGGLSIKPTQVGLAISAKECLGNLDTIIEKALQFQSFVWIDMESSEFTDDTFNIYKNLFEKYERVGIVIQANLKRTGKDLDTLLKQGAKIRLVKGAYHENSKNAYRTRHEVDENYRKLMNILFDQGNEFAIATHDSKLIDLAMELSKKHERKFEFQMLKGIRDELKPVLVKSGFTVSEYIPYGTNWLPYSIRRLRERKRNILLLGSSFIHSHRV
;
A
#
# COMPACT_ATOMS: atom_id res chain seq x y z
N MET A 1 40.17 -11.05 17.38
CA MET A 1 38.69 -10.89 17.42
C MET A 1 38.08 -11.97 16.55
N SER A 2 37.07 -12.71 17.02
CA SER A 2 36.47 -13.81 16.23
C SER A 2 35.65 -13.28 15.04
N LYS A 3 35.65 -14.01 13.92
CA LYS A 3 34.84 -13.68 12.73
C LYS A 3 33.37 -13.44 13.08
N ASP A 4 32.80 -14.23 13.99
CA ASP A 4 31.41 -14.07 14.46
C ASP A 4 31.13 -12.72 15.13
N ARG A 5 32.11 -12.12 15.84
CA ARG A 5 31.93 -10.79 16.44
C ARG A 5 31.96 -9.70 15.38
N LEU A 6 32.81 -9.83 14.37
CA LEU A 6 32.91 -8.88 13.26
C LEU A 6 31.64 -8.93 12.39
N GLU A 7 31.15 -10.11 12.03
CA GLU A 7 29.92 -10.28 11.24
C GLU A 7 28.67 -9.73 11.98
N LYS A 8 28.59 -9.95 13.30
CA LYS A 8 27.48 -9.43 14.11
C LYS A 8 27.53 -7.91 14.28
N GLN A 9 28.72 -7.34 14.32
CA GLN A 9 28.94 -5.89 14.44
C GLN A 9 28.70 -5.16 13.10
N GLU A 10 29.09 -5.78 11.97
CA GLU A 10 28.75 -5.30 10.62
C GLU A 10 27.26 -5.39 10.34
N SER A 11 26.61 -6.51 10.69
CA SER A 11 25.16 -6.69 10.56
C SER A 11 24.39 -5.61 11.33
N THR A 12 24.77 -5.34 12.58
CA THR A 12 24.10 -4.30 13.40
C THR A 12 24.36 -2.87 12.91
N LEU A 13 25.49 -2.61 12.25
CA LEU A 13 25.76 -1.30 11.64
C LEU A 13 24.94 -1.11 10.37
N ILE A 14 24.87 -2.14 9.52
CA ILE A 14 24.04 -2.16 8.30
C ILE A 14 22.56 -2.01 8.67
N GLU A 15 22.08 -2.72 9.68
CA GLU A 15 20.70 -2.58 10.18
C GLU A 15 20.41 -1.16 10.67
N LYS A 16 21.33 -0.51 11.39
CA LYS A 16 21.16 0.88 11.84
C LYS A 16 21.11 1.87 10.68
N VAL A 17 21.93 1.70 9.65
CA VAL A 17 21.92 2.54 8.44
C VAL A 17 20.65 2.31 7.63
N LEU A 18 20.28 1.05 7.40
CA LEU A 18 19.04 0.67 6.74
C LEU A 18 17.82 1.18 7.50
N PHE A 19 17.84 1.15 8.84
CA PHE A 19 16.77 1.67 9.66
C PHE A 19 16.65 3.19 9.56
N LYS A 20 17.76 3.94 9.53
CA LYS A 20 17.72 5.39 9.28
C LYS A 20 17.10 5.74 7.93
N ILE A 21 17.37 4.95 6.90
CA ILE A 21 16.74 5.12 5.58
C ILE A 21 15.27 4.69 5.63
N ALA A 22 14.96 3.57 6.28
CA ALA A 22 13.61 3.02 6.44
C ALA A 22 12.67 3.98 7.18
N LYS A 23 13.15 4.72 8.19
CA LYS A 23 12.39 5.75 8.92
C LYS A 23 11.80 6.83 8.03
N GLN A 24 12.31 7.01 6.81
CA GLN A 24 11.70 7.92 5.86
C GLN A 24 10.40 7.34 5.29
N TRP A 25 10.28 6.01 5.16
CA TRP A 25 9.18 5.34 4.47
C TRP A 25 8.18 4.62 5.38
N ILE A 26 8.46 4.57 6.68
CA ILE A 26 7.58 4.03 7.71
C ILE A 26 7.34 5.10 8.77
N ALA A 27 6.21 5.07 9.45
CA ALA A 27 5.91 5.99 10.54
C ALA A 27 6.75 5.72 11.79
N GLY A 28 7.02 4.44 12.06
CA GLY A 28 7.68 3.95 13.26
C GLY A 28 7.20 2.53 13.57
N ASP A 29 7.55 2.03 14.75
CA ASP A 29 7.27 0.65 15.15
C ASP A 29 5.91 0.51 15.84
N THR A 30 5.31 1.62 16.29
CA THR A 30 4.09 1.60 17.11
C THR A 30 2.89 2.20 16.39
N MET A 31 1.69 1.87 16.88
CA MET A 31 0.46 2.51 16.45
C MET A 31 0.49 4.02 16.68
N GLU A 32 1.09 4.50 17.77
CA GLU A 32 1.14 5.94 18.03
C GLU A 32 2.03 6.71 17.07
N ASP A 33 3.11 6.09 16.59
CA ASP A 33 3.92 6.66 15.51
C ASP A 33 3.10 6.84 14.24
N ALA A 34 2.26 5.84 13.92
CA ALA A 34 1.34 5.88 12.78
C ALA A 34 0.29 6.98 12.94
N LEU A 35 -0.33 7.10 14.12
CA LEU A 35 -1.32 8.14 14.41
C LEU A 35 -0.70 9.55 14.38
N LYS A 36 0.54 9.71 14.85
CA LYS A 36 1.30 10.97 14.74
C LYS A 36 1.56 11.33 13.27
N SER A 37 2.00 10.37 12.45
CA SER A 37 2.20 10.59 11.02
C SER A 37 0.88 10.91 10.29
N ALA A 38 -0.22 10.26 10.65
CA ALA A 38 -1.53 10.53 10.09
C ALA A 38 -2.03 11.94 10.43
N ARG A 39 -1.84 12.40 11.67
CA ARG A 39 -2.15 13.79 12.05
C ARG A 39 -1.33 14.80 11.24
N GLN A 40 -0.05 14.51 11.00
CA GLN A 40 0.79 15.35 10.15
C GLN A 40 0.29 15.38 8.70
N ALA A 41 -0.11 14.24 8.14
CA ALA A 41 -0.69 14.17 6.79
C ALA A 41 -1.98 15.01 6.70
N ASN A 42 -2.89 14.87 7.68
CA ASN A 42 -4.11 15.68 7.77
C ASN A 42 -3.83 17.18 7.88
N GLY A 43 -2.86 17.58 8.71
CA GLY A 43 -2.43 18.98 8.82
C GLY A 43 -1.87 19.56 7.51
N ASN A 44 -1.40 18.71 6.61
CA ASN A 44 -0.91 19.07 5.27
C ASN A 44 -1.99 18.96 4.18
N GLY A 45 -3.27 18.78 4.56
CA GLY A 45 -4.38 18.68 3.62
C GLY A 45 -4.54 17.32 2.94
N MET A 46 -3.91 16.26 3.48
CA MET A 46 -4.00 14.90 2.94
C MET A 46 -4.77 13.98 3.88
N SER A 47 -5.52 13.03 3.33
CA SER A 47 -6.05 11.89 4.10
C SER A 47 -4.93 10.89 4.41
N ALA A 48 -5.13 10.04 5.43
CA ALA A 48 -4.15 9.04 5.85
C ALA A 48 -4.66 7.61 5.61
N ILE A 49 -3.84 6.76 5.01
CA ILE A 49 -4.11 5.33 4.86
C ILE A 49 -3.10 4.57 5.70
N LEU A 50 -3.53 4.05 6.84
CA LEU A 50 -2.66 3.33 7.76
C LEU A 50 -2.57 1.84 7.39
N ASN A 51 -1.35 1.31 7.41
CA ASN A 51 -1.09 -0.10 7.13
C ASN A 51 -0.12 -0.69 8.16
N LYS A 52 -0.51 -1.79 8.80
CA LYS A 52 0.38 -2.53 9.68
C LYS A 52 1.31 -3.42 8.85
N LEU A 53 2.61 -3.36 9.12
CA LEU A 53 3.63 -4.13 8.42
C LEU A 53 3.66 -5.60 8.88
N GLY A 54 3.80 -6.50 7.90
CA GLY A 54 3.84 -7.96 8.06
C GLY A 54 3.10 -8.63 6.90
N GLU A 55 3.43 -9.87 6.56
CA GLU A 55 2.75 -10.64 5.50
C GLU A 55 2.76 -12.13 5.92
N HIS A 56 1.91 -12.95 5.31
CA HIS A 56 1.92 -14.43 5.41
C HIS A 56 1.83 -14.98 6.85
N MET A 57 0.83 -14.54 7.62
CA MET A 57 0.63 -15.03 8.98
C MET A 57 -0.03 -16.42 8.97
N ALA A 58 0.77 -17.47 9.17
CA ALA A 58 0.29 -18.87 9.18
C ALA A 58 -0.22 -19.36 10.56
N SER A 59 -0.06 -18.56 11.63
CA SER A 59 -0.51 -18.93 12.98
C SER A 59 -1.81 -18.22 13.34
N LYS A 60 -2.82 -18.98 13.76
CA LYS A 60 -4.09 -18.44 14.28
C LYS A 60 -3.88 -17.41 15.39
N GLN A 61 -2.92 -17.64 16.28
CA GLN A 61 -2.61 -16.68 17.35
C GLN A 61 -2.12 -15.33 16.80
N LYS A 62 -1.24 -15.35 15.79
CA LYS A 62 -0.72 -14.13 15.14
C LYS A 62 -1.80 -13.41 14.33
N VAL A 63 -2.68 -14.16 13.68
CA VAL A 63 -3.85 -13.63 12.97
C VAL A 63 -4.78 -12.93 13.96
N ASN A 64 -5.18 -13.60 15.04
CA ASN A 64 -6.06 -13.03 16.07
C ASN A 64 -5.46 -11.76 16.71
N GLN A 65 -4.16 -11.77 17.00
CA GLN A 65 -3.49 -10.57 17.49
C GLN A 65 -3.56 -9.43 16.47
N THR A 66 -3.30 -9.72 15.20
CA THR A 66 -3.32 -8.71 14.13
C THR A 66 -4.72 -8.13 13.91
N VAL A 67 -5.76 -8.97 13.98
CA VAL A 67 -7.17 -8.52 13.95
C VAL A 67 -7.44 -7.59 15.13
N SER A 68 -7.06 -7.99 16.35
CA SER A 68 -7.20 -7.15 17.55
C SER A 68 -6.49 -5.79 17.41
N ASP A 69 -5.30 -5.79 16.81
CA ASP A 69 -4.54 -4.57 16.55
C ASP A 69 -5.25 -3.64 15.55
N TYR A 70 -5.86 -4.19 14.49
CA TYR A 70 -6.67 -3.40 13.56
C TYR A 70 -7.94 -2.85 14.22
N LEU A 71 -8.64 -3.62 15.06
CA LEU A 71 -9.81 -3.13 15.81
C LEU A 71 -9.44 -1.99 16.77
N THR A 72 -8.27 -2.08 17.40
CA THR A 72 -7.72 -1.02 18.26
C THR A 72 -7.35 0.22 17.44
N LEU A 73 -6.73 0.02 16.27
CA LEU A 73 -6.35 1.10 15.37
C LEU A 73 -7.58 1.88 14.87
N VAL A 74 -8.60 1.17 14.39
CA VAL A 74 -9.87 1.75 13.96
C VAL A 74 -10.47 2.63 15.05
N SER A 75 -10.52 2.12 16.29
CA SER A 75 -11.07 2.87 17.42
C SER A 75 -10.24 4.13 17.75
N SER A 76 -8.93 4.08 17.50
CA SER A 76 -8.00 5.18 17.77
C SER A 76 -8.07 6.29 16.72
N LEU A 77 -8.39 5.96 15.46
CA LEU A 77 -8.60 6.94 14.38
C LEU A 77 -9.68 7.95 14.76
N ARG A 78 -10.84 7.48 15.23
CA ARG A 78 -11.97 8.35 15.65
C ARG A 78 -11.58 9.25 16.82
N ARG A 79 -10.99 8.67 17.88
CA ARG A 79 -10.57 9.44 19.08
C ARG A 79 -9.57 10.53 18.73
N SER A 80 -8.70 10.26 17.76
CA SER A 80 -7.67 11.19 17.31
C SER A 80 -8.16 12.19 16.24
N LYS A 81 -9.44 12.13 15.85
CA LYS A 81 -10.03 12.94 14.76
C LYS A 81 -9.23 12.87 13.45
N ILE A 82 -8.65 11.69 13.17
CA ILE A 82 -7.88 11.49 11.95
C ILE A 82 -8.84 11.25 10.79
N ILE A 83 -8.62 11.98 9.69
CA ILE A 83 -9.30 11.77 8.41
C ILE A 83 -8.50 10.72 7.65
N GLY A 84 -9.07 9.53 7.50
CA GLY A 84 -8.34 8.43 6.90
C GLY A 84 -9.06 7.09 6.90
N GLY A 85 -8.30 6.07 6.53
CA GLY A 85 -8.72 4.69 6.47
C GLY A 85 -7.56 3.72 6.69
N LEU A 86 -7.85 2.46 6.42
CA LEU A 86 -6.92 1.36 6.57
C LEU A 86 -6.58 0.72 5.23
N SER A 87 -5.42 0.09 5.18
CA SER A 87 -5.05 -0.86 4.14
C SER A 87 -4.64 -2.17 4.79
N ILE A 88 -5.33 -3.25 4.44
CA ILE A 88 -5.18 -4.56 5.09
C ILE A 88 -4.74 -5.58 4.05
N LYS A 89 -3.70 -6.33 4.38
CA LYS A 89 -3.24 -7.47 3.59
C LYS A 89 -4.02 -8.73 4.00
N PRO A 90 -4.75 -9.38 3.09
CA PRO A 90 -5.52 -10.60 3.39
C PRO A 90 -4.72 -11.68 4.13
N THR A 91 -3.46 -11.90 3.78
CA THR A 91 -2.61 -12.93 4.40
C THR A 91 -2.24 -12.62 5.86
N GLN A 92 -2.34 -11.36 6.30
CA GLN A 92 -2.15 -11.01 7.71
C GLN A 92 -3.34 -11.40 8.57
N VAL A 93 -4.53 -11.48 7.97
CA VAL A 93 -5.81 -11.71 8.66
C VAL A 93 -6.41 -13.07 8.33
N GLY A 94 -5.59 -14.01 7.85
CA GLY A 94 -5.96 -15.43 7.77
C GLY A 94 -6.04 -16.01 6.37
N LEU A 95 -5.74 -15.27 5.29
CA LEU A 95 -5.81 -15.86 3.94
C LEU A 95 -4.83 -17.03 3.75
N ALA A 96 -3.65 -16.96 4.37
CA ALA A 96 -2.68 -18.07 4.37
C ALA A 96 -3.16 -19.31 5.16
N ILE A 97 -4.25 -19.20 5.93
CA ILE A 97 -4.88 -20.31 6.67
C ILE A 97 -6.07 -20.84 5.87
N SER A 98 -7.04 -19.97 5.53
CA SER A 98 -8.14 -20.28 4.62
C SER A 98 -8.88 -19.00 4.19
N ALA A 99 -9.54 -19.04 3.03
CA ALA A 99 -10.39 -17.94 2.57
C ALA A 99 -11.55 -17.65 3.55
N LYS A 100 -12.12 -18.68 4.19
CA LYS A 100 -13.21 -18.55 5.18
C LYS A 100 -12.75 -17.77 6.42
N GLU A 101 -11.57 -18.10 6.95
CA GLU A 101 -10.98 -17.41 8.11
C GLU A 101 -10.72 -15.94 7.76
N CYS A 102 -10.12 -15.68 6.59
CA CYS A 102 -9.85 -14.33 6.12
C CYS A 102 -11.13 -13.48 5.98
N LEU A 103 -12.17 -14.06 5.37
CA LEU A 103 -13.45 -13.39 5.18
C LEU A 103 -14.07 -12.99 6.53
N GLY A 104 -14.15 -13.90 7.50
CA GLY A 104 -14.72 -13.60 8.83
C GLY A 104 -13.94 -12.52 9.60
N ASN A 105 -12.61 -12.55 9.51
CA ASN A 105 -11.77 -11.54 10.14
C ASN A 105 -11.89 -10.16 9.47
N LEU A 106 -11.94 -10.11 8.14
CA LEU A 106 -12.15 -8.86 7.41
C LEU A 106 -13.54 -8.28 7.68
N ASP A 107 -14.58 -9.12 7.69
CA ASP A 107 -15.96 -8.74 8.03
C ASP A 107 -15.99 -8.05 9.41
N THR A 108 -15.38 -8.68 10.43
CA THR A 108 -15.25 -8.11 11.79
C THR A 108 -14.54 -6.75 11.80
N ILE A 109 -13.43 -6.61 11.07
CA ILE A 109 -12.68 -5.34 11.01
C ILE A 109 -13.48 -4.26 10.28
N ILE A 110 -14.14 -4.60 9.18
CA ILE A 110 -14.93 -3.67 8.37
C ILE A 110 -16.16 -3.20 9.14
N GLU A 111 -16.90 -4.09 9.82
CA GLU A 111 -18.01 -3.71 10.69
C GLU A 111 -17.56 -2.68 11.74
N LYS A 112 -16.38 -2.91 12.34
CA LYS A 112 -15.82 -1.95 13.28
C LYS A 112 -15.48 -0.63 12.59
N ALA A 113 -14.86 -0.66 11.41
CA ALA A 113 -14.48 0.53 10.64
C ALA A 113 -15.69 1.38 10.24
N LEU A 114 -16.83 0.76 9.93
CA LEU A 114 -18.08 1.46 9.59
C LEU A 114 -18.61 2.32 10.74
N GLN A 115 -18.54 1.84 11.99
CA GLN A 115 -18.94 2.60 13.18
C GLN A 115 -18.18 3.93 13.33
N PHE A 116 -17.04 4.05 12.66
CA PHE A 116 -16.16 5.21 12.70
C PHE A 116 -15.98 5.89 11.35
N GLN A 117 -16.80 5.53 10.35
CA GLN A 117 -16.73 6.13 9.03
C GLN A 117 -15.31 6.06 8.43
N SER A 118 -14.58 4.98 8.70
CA SER A 118 -13.26 4.73 8.12
C SER A 118 -13.39 3.86 6.87
N PHE A 119 -12.60 4.17 5.84
CA PHE A 119 -12.54 3.35 4.64
C PHE A 119 -11.57 2.19 4.82
N VAL A 120 -11.87 1.01 4.28
CA VAL A 120 -10.96 -0.14 4.31
C VAL A 120 -10.57 -0.54 2.89
N TRP A 121 -9.28 -0.49 2.62
CA TRP A 121 -8.70 -1.03 1.39
C TRP A 121 -8.22 -2.47 1.62
N ILE A 122 -8.63 -3.38 0.74
CA ILE A 122 -8.09 -4.74 0.67
C ILE A 122 -6.91 -4.71 -0.29
N ASP A 123 -5.70 -4.84 0.25
CA ASP A 123 -4.47 -4.88 -0.53
C ASP A 123 -4.35 -6.15 -1.36
N MET A 124 -3.74 -6.03 -2.53
CA MET A 124 -3.44 -7.15 -3.40
C MET A 124 -2.00 -7.62 -3.18
N GLU A 125 -1.83 -8.91 -2.91
CA GLU A 125 -0.56 -9.56 -2.64
C GLU A 125 0.00 -10.22 -3.91
N SER A 126 0.79 -11.30 -3.80
CA SER A 126 1.29 -12.06 -4.96
C SER A 126 0.14 -12.69 -5.76
N SER A 127 0.41 -13.01 -7.03
CA SER A 127 -0.61 -13.53 -7.96
C SER A 127 -1.27 -14.85 -7.50
N GLU A 128 -0.63 -15.60 -6.61
CA GLU A 128 -1.19 -16.81 -6.01
C GLU A 128 -2.43 -16.54 -5.13
N PHE A 129 -2.55 -15.32 -4.57
CA PHE A 129 -3.66 -14.93 -3.69
C PHE A 129 -4.73 -14.10 -4.41
N THR A 130 -4.54 -13.77 -5.68
CA THR A 130 -5.42 -12.82 -6.40
C THR A 130 -6.85 -13.32 -6.50
N ASP A 131 -7.07 -14.58 -6.88
CA ASP A 131 -8.43 -15.12 -7.04
C ASP A 131 -9.18 -15.18 -5.71
N ASP A 132 -8.52 -15.66 -4.65
CA ASP A 132 -9.12 -15.68 -3.32
C ASP A 132 -9.45 -14.28 -2.81
N THR A 133 -8.56 -13.31 -3.05
CA THR A 133 -8.76 -11.91 -2.65
C THR A 133 -9.96 -11.29 -3.38
N PHE A 134 -10.13 -11.55 -4.69
CA PHE A 134 -11.32 -11.08 -5.43
C PHE A 134 -12.61 -11.75 -4.94
N ASN A 135 -12.59 -13.05 -4.67
CA ASN A 135 -13.76 -13.75 -4.13
C ASN A 135 -14.16 -13.21 -2.76
N ILE A 136 -13.19 -12.97 -1.88
CA ILE A 136 -13.43 -12.36 -0.56
C ILE A 136 -13.99 -10.95 -0.71
N TYR A 137 -13.40 -10.12 -1.57
CA TYR A 137 -13.88 -8.76 -1.79
C TYR A 137 -15.32 -8.74 -2.31
N LYS A 138 -15.68 -9.63 -3.25
CA LYS A 138 -17.05 -9.72 -3.76
C LYS A 138 -18.05 -9.96 -2.62
N ASN A 139 -17.76 -10.89 -1.72
CA ASN A 139 -18.63 -11.18 -0.56
C ASN A 139 -18.76 -9.99 0.40
N LEU A 140 -17.69 -9.21 0.58
CA LEU A 140 -17.68 -8.04 1.45
C LEU A 140 -18.37 -6.83 0.81
N PHE A 141 -18.22 -6.66 -0.50
CA PHE A 141 -18.79 -5.56 -1.26
C PHE A 141 -20.32 -5.62 -1.30
N GLU A 142 -20.90 -6.81 -1.34
CA GLU A 142 -22.37 -7.01 -1.23
C GLU A 142 -22.94 -6.54 0.12
N LYS A 143 -22.09 -6.38 1.15
CA LYS A 143 -22.49 -5.95 2.50
C LYS A 143 -22.11 -4.50 2.83
N TYR A 144 -21.01 -3.99 2.25
CA TYR A 144 -20.35 -2.77 2.72
C TYR A 144 -19.94 -1.82 1.60
N GLU A 145 -20.38 -0.56 1.67
CA GLU A 145 -20.08 0.47 0.66
C GLU A 145 -18.70 1.14 0.83
N ARG A 146 -18.06 1.01 2.01
CA ARG A 146 -16.79 1.68 2.36
C ARG A 146 -15.58 0.75 2.31
N VAL A 147 -15.61 -0.16 1.34
CA VAL A 147 -14.54 -1.12 1.08
C VAL A 147 -14.08 -0.98 -0.37
N GLY A 148 -12.78 -0.95 -0.57
CA GLY A 148 -12.15 -0.90 -1.90
C GLY A 148 -11.12 -1.99 -2.07
N ILE A 149 -10.78 -2.28 -3.32
CA ILE A 149 -9.80 -3.32 -3.66
C ILE A 149 -8.67 -2.78 -4.52
N VAL A 150 -7.47 -3.30 -4.29
CA VAL A 150 -6.30 -3.00 -5.11
C VAL A 150 -6.24 -3.91 -6.34
N ILE A 151 -5.86 -3.33 -7.48
CA ILE A 151 -5.51 -4.08 -8.69
C ILE A 151 -4.12 -3.68 -9.18
N GLN A 152 -3.42 -4.61 -9.86
CA GLN A 152 -2.00 -4.48 -10.19
C GLN A 152 -1.79 -4.44 -11.70
N ALA A 153 -1.25 -3.33 -12.22
CA ALA A 153 -1.05 -3.14 -13.65
C ALA A 153 0.01 -4.08 -14.26
N ASN A 154 0.89 -4.68 -13.47
CA ASN A 154 1.87 -5.64 -13.97
C ASN A 154 1.26 -6.99 -14.33
N LEU A 155 0.08 -7.36 -13.82
CA LEU A 155 -0.55 -8.64 -14.17
C LEU A 155 -1.32 -8.53 -15.49
N LYS A 156 -1.14 -9.53 -16.37
CA LYS A 156 -1.83 -9.57 -17.68
C LYS A 156 -3.34 -9.78 -17.55
N ARG A 157 -3.79 -10.41 -16.45
CA ARG A 157 -5.21 -10.66 -16.14
C ARG A 157 -6.00 -9.40 -15.77
N THR A 158 -5.32 -8.35 -15.29
CA THR A 158 -5.95 -7.21 -14.62
C THR A 158 -6.98 -6.47 -15.46
N GLY A 159 -6.85 -6.44 -16.79
CA GLY A 159 -7.86 -5.81 -17.65
C GLY A 159 -9.22 -6.50 -17.57
N LYS A 160 -9.24 -7.84 -17.52
CA LYS A 160 -10.47 -8.63 -17.37
C LYS A 160 -11.04 -8.53 -15.95
N ASP A 161 -10.16 -8.55 -14.96
CA ASP A 161 -10.57 -8.40 -13.56
C ASP A 161 -11.19 -7.01 -13.32
N LEU A 162 -10.59 -5.96 -13.87
CA LEU A 162 -11.12 -4.59 -13.78
C LEU A 162 -12.52 -4.47 -14.40
N ASP A 163 -12.75 -5.01 -15.60
CA ASP A 163 -14.09 -5.02 -16.23
C ASP A 163 -15.14 -5.68 -15.33
N THR A 164 -14.79 -6.81 -14.71
CA THR A 164 -15.69 -7.54 -13.80
C THR A 164 -15.98 -6.72 -12.54
N LEU A 165 -14.96 -6.10 -11.95
CA LEU A 165 -15.09 -5.30 -10.73
C LEU A 165 -15.89 -4.00 -10.98
N LEU A 166 -15.70 -3.34 -12.13
CA LEU A 166 -16.43 -2.13 -12.48
C LEU A 166 -17.93 -2.40 -12.68
N LYS A 167 -18.30 -3.54 -13.28
CA LYS A 167 -19.70 -3.97 -13.39
C LYS A 167 -20.38 -4.18 -12.05
N GLN A 168 -19.60 -4.48 -11.01
CA GLN A 168 -20.09 -4.61 -9.64
C GLN A 168 -20.15 -3.26 -8.91
N GLY A 169 -19.58 -2.19 -9.46
CA GLY A 169 -19.48 -0.89 -8.79
C GLY A 169 -18.32 -0.78 -7.79
N ALA A 170 -17.32 -1.67 -7.92
CA ALA A 170 -16.16 -1.71 -7.02
C ALA A 170 -15.38 -0.40 -7.00
N LYS A 171 -14.86 -0.05 -5.83
CA LYS A 171 -13.90 1.06 -5.66
C LYS A 171 -12.48 0.53 -5.83
N ILE A 172 -11.78 1.06 -6.84
CA ILE A 172 -10.51 0.50 -7.28
C ILE A 172 -9.34 1.37 -6.86
N ARG A 173 -8.29 0.76 -6.30
CA ARG A 173 -6.95 1.35 -6.23
C ARG A 173 -6.06 0.73 -7.30
N LEU A 174 -5.63 1.53 -8.27
CA LEU A 174 -4.73 1.08 -9.32
C LEU A 174 -3.26 1.30 -8.92
N VAL A 175 -2.49 0.22 -8.81
CA VAL A 175 -1.03 0.24 -8.55
C VAL A 175 -0.27 -0.41 -9.71
N LYS A 176 1.06 -0.21 -9.79
CA LYS A 176 1.90 -0.94 -10.76
C LYS A 176 2.03 -2.43 -10.41
N GLY A 177 2.04 -2.78 -9.12
CA GLY A 177 2.35 -4.12 -8.63
C GLY A 177 3.71 -4.15 -7.92
N ALA A 178 3.79 -4.90 -6.82
CA ALA A 178 4.93 -4.85 -5.88
C ALA A 178 5.67 -6.19 -5.73
N TYR A 179 5.19 -7.25 -6.39
CA TYR A 179 5.70 -8.61 -6.28
C TYR A 179 6.46 -9.03 -7.53
N HIS A 180 7.42 -9.93 -7.35
CA HIS A 180 8.12 -10.53 -8.49
C HIS A 180 7.30 -11.69 -9.03
N GLU A 181 6.80 -11.53 -10.25
CA GLU A 181 5.86 -12.46 -10.87
C GLU A 181 6.48 -13.14 -12.09
N ASN A 182 5.97 -14.33 -12.41
CA ASN A 182 6.39 -15.06 -13.60
C ASN A 182 5.99 -14.30 -14.88
N SER A 183 6.87 -14.23 -15.89
CA SER A 183 6.60 -13.57 -17.18
C SER A 183 5.43 -14.16 -17.96
N LYS A 184 5.01 -15.40 -17.66
CA LYS A 184 3.77 -15.96 -18.19
C LYS A 184 2.56 -15.12 -17.76
N ASN A 185 2.53 -14.72 -16.48
CA ASN A 185 1.39 -14.07 -15.84
C ASN A 185 1.53 -12.55 -15.76
N ALA A 186 2.74 -12.02 -15.84
CA ALA A 186 3.03 -10.60 -15.64
C ALA A 186 3.91 -9.97 -16.72
N TYR A 187 3.69 -8.69 -16.97
CA TYR A 187 4.61 -7.80 -17.66
C TYR A 187 5.85 -7.57 -16.79
N ARG A 188 7.05 -7.67 -17.39
CA ARG A 188 8.31 -7.62 -16.63
C ARG A 188 9.12 -6.36 -16.90
N THR A 189 8.88 -5.69 -18.01
CA THR A 189 9.55 -4.42 -18.30
C THR A 189 8.76 -3.25 -17.72
N ARG A 190 9.46 -2.20 -17.31
CA ARG A 190 8.82 -0.95 -16.87
C ARG A 190 7.90 -0.39 -17.95
N HIS A 191 8.31 -0.44 -19.21
CA HIS A 191 7.53 0.08 -20.33
C HIS A 191 6.19 -0.65 -20.45
N GLU A 192 6.18 -1.99 -20.47
CA GLU A 192 4.93 -2.76 -20.55
C GLU A 192 4.00 -2.50 -19.36
N VAL A 193 4.55 -2.41 -18.14
CA VAL A 193 3.75 -2.09 -16.94
C VAL A 193 3.17 -0.68 -17.02
N ASP A 194 3.95 0.29 -17.47
CA ASP A 194 3.51 1.68 -17.63
C ASP A 194 2.42 1.79 -18.70
N GLU A 195 2.56 1.11 -19.84
CA GLU A 195 1.53 1.04 -20.89
C GLU A 195 0.23 0.40 -20.41
N ASN A 196 0.32 -0.73 -19.70
CA ASN A 196 -0.88 -1.35 -19.15
C ASN A 196 -1.52 -0.50 -18.05
N TYR A 197 -0.71 0.20 -17.22
CA TYR A 197 -1.23 1.16 -16.24
C TYR A 197 -2.01 2.27 -16.93
N ARG A 198 -1.47 2.86 -18.01
CA ARG A 198 -2.17 3.88 -18.82
C ARG A 198 -3.49 3.35 -19.35
N LYS A 199 -3.49 2.14 -19.93
CA LYS A 199 -4.70 1.49 -20.44
C LYS A 199 -5.77 1.34 -19.34
N LEU A 200 -5.39 0.78 -18.18
CA LEU A 200 -6.30 0.57 -17.05
C LEU A 200 -6.80 1.89 -16.47
N MET A 201 -5.96 2.92 -16.42
CA MET A 201 -6.34 4.27 -15.99
C MET A 201 -7.40 4.88 -16.93
N ASN A 202 -7.23 4.77 -18.25
CA ASN A 202 -8.25 5.25 -19.19
C ASN A 202 -9.60 4.55 -18.95
N ILE A 203 -9.60 3.22 -18.77
CA ILE A 203 -10.81 2.46 -18.44
C ILE A 203 -11.47 2.98 -17.15
N LEU A 204 -10.68 3.31 -16.10
CA LEU A 204 -11.21 3.88 -14.86
C LEU A 204 -11.84 5.26 -15.07
N PHE A 205 -11.23 6.15 -15.87
CA PHE A 205 -11.84 7.44 -16.17
C PHE A 205 -13.09 7.34 -17.05
N ASP A 206 -13.11 6.38 -17.98
CA ASP A 206 -14.26 6.13 -18.85
C ASP A 206 -15.44 5.53 -18.08
N GLN A 207 -15.20 4.54 -17.23
CA GLN A 207 -16.24 3.65 -16.69
C GLN A 207 -16.33 3.61 -15.16
N GLY A 208 -15.29 4.05 -14.45
CA GLY A 208 -15.25 4.02 -12.99
C GLY A 208 -16.05 5.15 -12.35
N ASN A 209 -16.68 4.88 -11.20
CA ASN A 209 -17.39 5.88 -10.40
C ASN A 209 -16.44 6.62 -9.45
N GLU A 210 -15.77 5.87 -8.57
CA GLU A 210 -14.80 6.38 -7.60
C GLU A 210 -13.59 5.44 -7.53
N PHE A 211 -12.38 6.00 -7.66
CA PHE A 211 -11.16 5.21 -7.69
C PHE A 211 -9.94 5.98 -7.16
N ALA A 212 -8.84 5.27 -6.95
CA ALA A 212 -7.57 5.82 -6.53
C ALA A 212 -6.46 5.50 -7.53
N ILE A 213 -5.68 6.53 -7.87
CA ILE A 213 -4.47 6.41 -8.69
C ILE A 213 -3.27 6.39 -7.75
N ALA A 214 -2.77 5.18 -7.46
CA ALA A 214 -1.67 4.97 -6.53
C ALA A 214 -0.33 4.85 -7.27
N THR A 215 0.36 5.98 -7.43
CA THR A 215 1.63 6.07 -8.16
C THR A 215 2.48 7.27 -7.72
N HIS A 216 3.79 7.18 -7.94
CA HIS A 216 4.76 8.27 -7.79
C HIS A 216 5.40 8.68 -9.11
N ASP A 217 4.92 8.10 -10.22
CA ASP A 217 5.43 8.37 -11.56
C ASP A 217 4.78 9.65 -12.09
N SER A 218 5.58 10.70 -12.26
CA SER A 218 5.10 12.01 -12.72
C SER A 218 4.35 11.90 -14.05
N LYS A 219 4.81 11.05 -14.98
CA LYS A 219 4.14 10.90 -16.29
C LYS A 219 2.75 10.27 -16.19
N LEU A 220 2.50 9.45 -15.16
CA LEU A 220 1.18 8.85 -14.91
C LEU A 220 0.28 9.82 -14.13
N ILE A 221 0.86 10.61 -13.23
CA ILE A 221 0.15 11.69 -12.53
C ILE A 221 -0.33 12.73 -13.55
N ASP A 222 0.55 13.19 -14.45
CA ASP A 222 0.23 14.15 -15.50
C ASP A 222 -0.91 13.63 -16.39
N LEU A 223 -0.85 12.36 -16.80
CA LEU A 223 -1.94 11.72 -17.55
C LEU A 223 -3.26 11.72 -16.77
N ALA A 224 -3.26 11.36 -15.49
CA ALA A 224 -4.47 11.38 -14.67
C ALA A 224 -5.06 12.80 -14.55
N MET A 225 -4.21 13.83 -14.45
CA MET A 225 -4.63 15.23 -14.45
C MET A 225 -5.19 15.68 -15.81
N GLU A 226 -4.67 15.16 -16.90
CA GLU A 226 -5.21 15.43 -18.25
C GLU A 226 -6.57 14.75 -18.45
N LEU A 227 -6.70 13.48 -18.02
CA LEU A 227 -7.96 12.74 -18.09
C LEU A 227 -9.02 13.39 -17.19
N SER A 228 -8.67 13.87 -16.01
CA SER A 228 -9.63 14.53 -15.11
C SER A 228 -10.21 15.83 -15.67
N LYS A 229 -9.58 16.45 -16.68
CA LYS A 229 -10.15 17.61 -17.39
C LYS A 229 -11.23 17.21 -18.40
N LYS A 230 -11.20 15.96 -18.86
CA LYS A 230 -12.12 15.42 -19.87
C LYS A 230 -13.26 14.61 -19.24
N HIS A 231 -13.00 14.01 -18.09
CA HIS A 231 -13.95 13.14 -17.40
C HIS A 231 -14.21 13.67 -15.99
N GLU A 232 -15.46 14.00 -15.70
CA GLU A 232 -15.91 14.38 -14.36
C GLU A 232 -16.04 13.14 -13.47
N ARG A 233 -14.90 12.61 -13.00
CA ARG A 233 -14.84 11.45 -12.09
C ARG A 233 -14.32 11.84 -10.73
N LYS A 234 -14.83 11.16 -9.69
CA LYS A 234 -14.29 11.28 -8.34
C LYS A 234 -13.08 10.37 -8.21
N PHE A 235 -11.90 10.94 -8.00
CA PHE A 235 -10.71 10.14 -7.75
C PHE A 235 -9.75 10.82 -6.77
N GLU A 236 -8.85 10.03 -6.20
CA GLU A 236 -7.76 10.53 -5.37
C GLU A 236 -6.40 10.01 -5.84
N PHE A 237 -5.36 10.80 -5.59
CA PHE A 237 -3.98 10.33 -5.67
C PHE A 237 -3.57 9.67 -4.37
N GLN A 238 -2.94 8.50 -4.45
CA GLN A 238 -2.42 7.80 -3.29
C GLN A 238 -0.92 7.62 -3.39
N MET A 239 -0.20 8.08 -2.36
CA MET A 239 1.27 8.11 -2.39
C MET A 239 1.84 7.61 -1.06
N LEU A 240 2.81 6.71 -1.13
CA LEU A 240 3.58 6.25 0.04
C LEU A 240 4.25 7.42 0.79
N LYS A 241 4.26 7.35 2.12
CA LYS A 241 5.05 8.20 3.02
C LYS A 241 6.54 8.20 2.63
N GLY A 242 7.17 9.38 2.59
CA GLY A 242 8.61 9.54 2.31
C GLY A 242 9.03 9.33 0.86
N ILE A 243 8.08 9.18 -0.06
CA ILE A 243 8.35 8.88 -1.47
C ILE A 243 7.76 10.00 -2.31
N ARG A 244 8.65 10.80 -2.92
CA ARG A 244 8.27 11.97 -3.74
C ARG A 244 7.39 12.94 -2.96
N ASP A 245 7.75 13.19 -1.70
CA ASP A 245 6.95 14.04 -0.79
C ASP A 245 6.81 15.47 -1.32
N GLU A 246 7.74 15.93 -2.15
CA GLU A 246 7.65 17.22 -2.83
C GLU A 246 6.45 17.35 -3.77
N LEU A 247 5.93 16.24 -4.30
CA LEU A 247 4.78 16.25 -5.22
C LEU A 247 3.45 16.40 -4.48
N LYS A 248 3.33 15.88 -3.25
CA LYS A 248 2.04 15.79 -2.55
C LYS A 248 1.42 17.17 -2.29
N PRO A 249 2.15 18.17 -1.77
CA PRO A 249 1.59 19.51 -1.58
C PRO A 249 1.22 20.20 -2.89
N VAL A 250 1.92 19.89 -4.00
CA VAL A 250 1.59 20.44 -5.33
C VAL A 250 0.23 19.91 -5.79
N LEU A 251 -0.03 18.61 -5.60
CA LEU A 251 -1.31 17.98 -5.95
C LEU A 251 -2.47 18.53 -5.09
N VAL A 252 -2.26 18.64 -3.78
CA VAL A 252 -3.26 19.24 -2.86
C VAL A 252 -3.57 20.69 -3.26
N LYS A 253 -2.55 21.52 -3.51
CA LYS A 253 -2.73 22.92 -3.95
C LYS A 253 -3.41 23.03 -5.32
N SER A 254 -3.26 22.02 -6.17
CA SER A 254 -3.94 21.94 -7.46
C SER A 254 -5.39 21.45 -7.36
N GLY A 255 -5.93 21.29 -6.15
CA GLY A 255 -7.33 20.92 -5.90
C GLY A 255 -7.61 19.42 -5.90
N PHE A 256 -6.59 18.55 -6.01
CA PHE A 256 -6.79 17.11 -5.98
C PHE A 256 -6.90 16.57 -4.55
N THR A 257 -7.74 15.54 -4.38
CA THR A 257 -7.73 14.74 -3.15
C THR A 257 -6.48 13.88 -3.13
N VAL A 258 -5.72 13.92 -2.03
CA VAL A 258 -4.50 13.15 -1.86
C VAL A 258 -4.56 12.38 -0.54
N SER A 259 -4.19 11.10 -0.61
CA SER A 259 -4.07 10.23 0.55
C SER A 259 -2.62 9.72 0.68
N GLU A 260 -2.04 9.88 1.87
CA GLU A 260 -0.71 9.33 2.19
C GLU A 260 -0.84 7.91 2.74
N TYR A 261 -0.16 6.94 2.12
CA TYR A 261 -0.06 5.58 2.63
C TYR A 261 1.08 5.49 3.64
N ILE A 262 0.75 5.14 4.88
CA ILE A 262 1.60 5.22 6.06
C ILE A 262 1.76 3.81 6.65
N PRO A 263 2.85 3.10 6.28
CA PRO A 263 3.19 1.83 6.89
C PRO A 263 3.78 2.05 8.30
N TYR A 264 3.48 1.14 9.22
CA TYR A 264 4.06 1.13 10.56
C TYR A 264 4.21 -0.30 11.10
N GLY A 265 5.07 -0.49 12.09
CA GLY A 265 5.28 -1.77 12.75
C GLY A 265 6.71 -2.32 12.58
N THR A 266 7.03 -3.29 13.42
CA THR A 266 8.38 -3.84 13.58
C THR A 266 8.88 -4.64 12.37
N ASN A 267 7.99 -5.09 11.48
CA ASN A 267 8.33 -5.86 10.28
C ASN A 267 8.75 -4.96 9.08
N TRP A 268 9.55 -3.93 9.33
CA TRP A 268 9.89 -2.91 8.34
C TRP A 268 10.96 -3.32 7.32
N LEU A 269 11.77 -4.33 7.63
CA LEU A 269 12.93 -4.70 6.81
C LEU A 269 12.53 -5.16 5.39
N PRO A 270 11.60 -6.13 5.20
CA PRO A 270 11.18 -6.54 3.85
C PRO A 270 10.59 -5.38 3.04
N TYR A 271 9.78 -4.54 3.68
CA TYR A 271 9.19 -3.36 3.07
C TYR A 271 10.27 -2.38 2.59
N SER A 272 11.27 -2.10 3.43
CA SER A 272 12.33 -1.13 3.15
C SER A 272 13.30 -1.64 2.06
N ILE A 273 13.63 -2.93 2.06
CA ILE A 273 14.44 -3.54 0.99
C ILE A 273 13.73 -3.39 -0.36
N ARG A 274 12.41 -3.59 -0.40
CA ARG A 274 11.62 -3.39 -1.63
C ARG A 274 11.68 -1.94 -2.12
N ARG A 275 11.51 -0.97 -1.22
CA ARG A 275 11.65 0.47 -1.55
C ARG A 275 13.05 0.85 -2.04
N LEU A 276 14.10 0.22 -1.52
CA LEU A 276 15.48 0.40 -2.00
C LEU A 276 15.64 -0.12 -3.44
N ARG A 277 15.15 -1.33 -3.73
CA ARG A 277 15.25 -1.97 -5.06
C ARG A 277 14.51 -1.19 -6.14
N GLU A 278 13.39 -0.57 -5.80
CA GLU A 278 12.59 0.24 -6.73
C GLU A 278 13.29 1.55 -7.16
N ARG A 279 14.37 1.97 -6.47
CA ARG A 279 15.07 3.23 -6.75
C ARG A 279 16.56 2.99 -7.03
N LYS A 280 16.94 3.05 -8.31
CA LYS A 280 18.35 2.98 -8.76
C LYS A 280 19.29 3.95 -8.01
N ARG A 281 18.81 5.16 -7.67
CA ARG A 281 19.57 6.18 -6.93
C ARG A 281 19.91 5.76 -5.48
N ASN A 282 19.11 4.89 -4.87
CA ASN A 282 19.35 4.41 -3.51
C ASN A 282 20.38 3.27 -3.45
N ILE A 283 20.51 2.48 -4.53
CA ILE A 283 21.55 1.46 -4.66
C ILE A 283 22.94 2.14 -4.72
N LEU A 284 23.04 3.28 -5.40
CA LEU A 284 24.27 4.09 -5.44
C LEU A 284 24.67 4.61 -4.05
N LEU A 285 23.70 4.98 -3.20
CA LEU A 285 23.96 5.43 -1.81
C LEU A 285 24.56 4.30 -0.94
N LEU A 286 24.10 3.06 -1.13
CA LEU A 286 24.68 1.88 -0.46
C LEU A 286 26.10 1.60 -0.97
N GLY A 287 26.32 1.72 -2.28
CA GLY A 287 27.65 1.57 -2.90
C GLY A 287 28.66 2.62 -2.41
N SER A 288 28.26 3.87 -2.26
CA SER A 288 29.14 4.93 -1.74
C SER A 288 29.49 4.75 -0.26
N SER A 289 28.59 4.16 0.54
CA SER A 289 28.86 3.87 1.95
C SER A 289 29.86 2.72 2.12
N PHE A 290 29.89 1.76 1.20
CA PHE A 290 30.87 0.67 1.16
C PHE A 290 32.28 1.15 0.77
N ILE A 291 32.37 2.15 -0.12
CA ILE A 291 33.65 2.74 -0.55
C ILE A 291 34.27 3.60 0.56
N HIS A 292 33.46 4.18 1.44
CA HIS A 292 33.94 4.96 2.58
C HIS A 292 34.36 4.09 3.78
N SER A 293 33.86 2.85 3.91
CA SER A 293 34.24 1.95 4.99
C SER A 293 35.53 1.14 4.73
N HIS A 294 36.06 1.18 3.50
CA HIS A 294 37.31 0.51 3.09
C HIS A 294 38.48 1.48 2.86
N ARG A 295 38.32 2.74 3.31
CA ARG A 295 39.40 3.74 3.38
C ARG A 295 39.63 4.13 4.84
N VAL A 296 40.12 3.19 5.63
CA VAL A 296 40.88 3.42 6.87
C VAL A 296 42.04 2.46 6.87
#